data_AF-A0A4V2FRV7-F1
#
_entry.id   AF-A0A4V2FRV7-F1
#
_cell.length_a   1.000
_cell.length_b   1.000
_cell.length_c   1.000
_cell.angle_alpha   90.00
_cell.angle_beta   90.00
_cell.angle_gamma   90.00
#
_symmetry.space_group_name_H-M   'P 1'
#
loop_
_entity.id
_entity.type
_entity.pdbx_description
1 polymer ?
#
loop_
_entity_poly.entity_id
_entity_poly.type
_entity_poly.pdbx_seq_one_letter_code
_entity_poly.pdbx_strand_id
1 'polypeptide(L)'
;MSAAFKPIDTKFDENRLMQVLVSPIVSEKATAVAEKHNQVLFKVLQDATKPEIKAAVELMFKVEVDKVSVVNIKGKTKRFGKTTGRRDNLRKAYVCLKPGQELNFSGEAA
;
A
#
# COMPACT_ATOMS: atom_id res chain seq x y z
N MET A 1 16.47 2.40 29.91
CA MET A 1 15.23 1.63 30.14
C MET A 1 14.46 1.51 28.82
N SER A 2 14.85 0.55 27.96
CA SER A 2 14.13 0.26 26.72
C SER A 2 13.05 -0.77 27.00
N ALA A 3 11.79 -0.35 26.99
CA ALA A 3 10.69 -1.30 26.91
C ALA A 3 10.68 -1.87 25.48
N ALA A 4 11.14 -3.11 25.31
CA ALA A 4 10.94 -3.84 24.07
C ALA A 4 9.43 -4.07 23.88
N PHE A 5 8.81 -3.30 23.00
CA PHE A 5 7.42 -3.50 22.59
C PHE A 5 7.33 -4.85 21.89
N LYS A 6 6.69 -5.81 22.56
CA LYS A 6 6.42 -7.15 22.02
C LYS A 6 5.43 -7.00 20.86
N PRO A 7 5.71 -7.51 19.64
CA PRO A 7 4.75 -7.43 18.55
C PRO A 7 3.50 -8.25 18.94
N ILE A 8 2.34 -7.62 18.80
CA ILE A 8 1.04 -8.30 18.95
C ILE A 8 0.89 -9.19 17.72
N ASP A 9 0.74 -10.50 17.92
CA ASP A 9 0.43 -11.46 16.86
C ASP A 9 -1.04 -11.28 16.43
N THR A 10 -1.31 -10.23 15.67
CA THR A 10 -2.64 -10.00 15.08
C THR A 10 -2.84 -10.95 13.90
N LYS A 11 -3.65 -11.99 14.09
CA LYS A 11 -4.18 -12.82 12.99
C LYS A 11 -5.19 -12.01 12.19
N PHE A 12 -4.96 -11.89 10.88
CA PHE A 12 -5.90 -11.29 9.91
C PHE A 12 -6.55 -12.39 9.08
N ASP A 13 -7.80 -12.18 8.67
CA ASP A 13 -8.50 -13.09 7.75
C ASP A 13 -7.89 -13.00 6.35
N GLU A 14 -7.52 -14.14 5.76
CA GLU A 14 -6.88 -14.20 4.44
C GLU A 14 -7.75 -13.57 3.34
N ASN A 15 -9.06 -13.86 3.37
CA ASN A 15 -10.04 -13.29 2.45
C ASN A 15 -10.04 -11.75 2.46
N ARG A 16 -9.79 -11.16 3.64
CA ARG A 16 -9.72 -9.71 3.79
C ARG A 16 -8.43 -9.16 3.22
N LEU A 17 -7.29 -9.79 3.53
CA LEU A 17 -5.96 -9.35 3.05
C LEU A 17 -5.89 -9.29 1.53
N MET A 18 -6.49 -10.26 0.84
CA MET A 18 -6.54 -10.28 -0.64
C MET A 18 -7.30 -9.10 -1.25
N GLN A 19 -8.20 -8.46 -0.51
CA GLN A 19 -8.97 -7.30 -0.99
C GLN A 19 -8.34 -5.95 -0.65
N VAL A 20 -7.38 -5.91 0.29
CA VAL A 20 -6.78 -4.67 0.80
C VAL A 20 -6.02 -3.92 -0.28
N LEU A 21 -5.28 -4.64 -1.13
CA LEU A 21 -4.51 -4.08 -2.23
C LEU A 21 -5.39 -3.97 -3.48
N VAL A 22 -5.68 -2.73 -3.90
CA VAL A 22 -6.57 -2.47 -5.03
C VAL A 22 -5.79 -2.38 -6.35
N SER A 23 -4.71 -1.59 -6.37
CA SER A 23 -3.87 -1.44 -7.57
C SER A 23 -2.51 -0.82 -7.24
N PRO A 24 -1.45 -1.06 -8.02
CA PRO A 24 -0.21 -0.28 -7.92
C PRO A 24 -0.44 1.15 -8.40
N ILE A 25 0.36 2.10 -7.90
CA ILE A 25 0.32 3.51 -8.33
C ILE A 25 1.57 3.83 -9.13
N VAL A 26 1.38 4.06 -10.42
CA VAL A 26 2.45 4.46 -11.35
C VAL A 26 2.43 5.98 -11.51
N SER A 27 3.56 6.61 -11.23
CA SER A 27 3.81 8.05 -11.45
C SER A 27 5.32 8.31 -11.38
N GLU A 28 5.80 9.41 -11.94
CA GLU A 28 7.22 9.82 -11.84
C GLU A 28 7.73 9.81 -10.39
N LYS A 29 6.90 10.31 -9.46
CA LYS A 29 7.22 10.27 -8.03
C LYS A 29 7.29 8.84 -7.48
N ALA A 30 6.42 7.94 -7.94
CA ALA A 30 6.44 6.56 -7.50
C ALA A 30 7.75 5.88 -7.92
N THR A 31 8.15 6.06 -9.18
CA THR A 31 9.42 5.54 -9.72
C THR A 31 10.62 6.13 -8.98
N ALA A 32 10.66 7.45 -8.79
CA ALA A 32 11.76 8.11 -8.09
C ALA A 32 11.90 7.67 -6.62
N VAL A 33 10.78 7.35 -5.95
CA VAL A 33 10.79 6.85 -4.57
C VAL A 33 11.18 5.37 -4.53
N ALA A 34 10.78 4.57 -5.52
CA ALA A 34 11.20 3.18 -5.65
C ALA A 34 12.73 3.08 -5.78
N GLU A 35 13.33 3.86 -6.67
CA GLU A 35 14.78 3.88 -6.90
C GLU A 35 15.57 4.36 -5.67
N LYS A 36 15.09 5.40 -4.97
CA LYS A 36 15.83 6.02 -3.84
C LYS A 36 15.66 5.29 -2.52
N HIS A 37 14.50 4.69 -2.28
CA HIS A 37 14.10 4.23 -0.95
C HIS A 37 13.56 2.80 -0.93
N ASN A 38 13.62 2.08 -2.06
CA ASN A 38 13.03 0.74 -2.22
C ASN A 38 11.58 0.66 -1.72
N GLN A 39 10.77 1.68 -2.06
CA GLN A 39 9.36 1.72 -1.67
C GLN A 39 8.45 1.56 -2.86
N VAL A 40 7.40 0.77 -2.65
CA VAL A 40 6.34 0.57 -3.61
C VAL A 40 5.08 1.30 -3.16
N LEU A 41 4.39 1.91 -4.12
CA LEU A 41 3.15 2.62 -3.86
C LEU A 41 1.93 1.80 -4.31
N PHE A 42 0.96 1.64 -3.42
CA PHE A 42 -0.32 0.99 -3.69
C PHE A 42 -1.49 1.91 -3.41
N LYS A 43 -2.55 1.77 -4.21
CA LYS A 43 -3.90 2.16 -3.87
C LYS A 43 -4.48 1.05 -3.01
N VAL A 44 -4.95 1.41 -1.82
CA VAL A 44 -5.53 0.46 -0.86
C VAL A 44 -6.97 0.84 -0.54
N LEU A 45 -7.72 -0.08 0.08
CA LEU A 45 -9.05 0.21 0.58
C LEU A 45 -9.04 1.35 1.60
N GLN A 46 -10.13 2.11 1.68
CA GLN A 46 -10.19 3.31 2.54
C GLN A 46 -10.15 3.00 4.03
N ASP A 47 -10.60 1.82 4.43
CA ASP A 47 -10.65 1.32 5.80
C ASP A 47 -9.39 0.52 6.19
N ALA A 48 -8.55 0.10 5.23
CA ALA A 48 -7.38 -0.76 5.46
C ALA A 48 -6.38 -0.20 6.50
N THR A 49 -6.04 -0.97 7.53
CA THR A 49 -5.06 -0.52 8.55
C THR A 49 -3.61 -0.77 8.12
N LYS A 50 -2.62 -0.12 8.77
CA LYS A 50 -1.20 -0.32 8.42
C LYS A 50 -0.75 -1.78 8.61
N PRO A 51 -1.12 -2.47 9.70
CA PRO A 51 -0.79 -3.90 9.87
C PRO A 51 -1.43 -4.78 8.78
N GLU A 52 -2.67 -4.52 8.40
CA GLU A 52 -3.35 -5.24 7.30
C GLU A 52 -2.61 -5.07 5.97
N ILE A 53 -2.20 -3.84 5.64
CA ILE A 53 -1.46 -3.57 4.39
C ILE A 53 -0.11 -4.28 4.40
N LYS A 54 0.57 -4.31 5.55
CA LYS A 54 1.82 -5.06 5.72
C LYS A 54 1.59 -6.54 5.43
N ALA A 55 0.66 -7.16 6.15
CA ALA A 55 0.35 -8.57 6.02
C ALA A 55 -0.13 -8.94 4.59
N ALA A 56 -0.91 -8.07 3.94
CA ALA A 56 -1.39 -8.29 2.59
C ALA A 56 -0.25 -8.30 1.55
N VAL A 57 0.70 -7.37 1.65
CA VAL A 57 1.85 -7.33 0.74
C VAL A 57 2.76 -8.54 0.96
N GLU A 58 3.03 -8.89 2.22
CA GLU A 58 3.84 -10.07 2.56
C GLU A 58 3.17 -11.37 2.06
N LEU A 59 1.85 -11.49 2.18
CA LEU A 59 1.09 -12.64 1.70
C LEU A 59 1.09 -12.74 0.16
N MET A 60 0.78 -11.65 -0.54
CA MET A 60 0.56 -11.67 -1.99
C MET A 60 1.87 -11.72 -2.78
N PHE A 61 2.94 -11.09 -2.28
CA PHE A 61 4.20 -10.97 -3.00
C PHE A 61 5.35 -11.77 -2.37
N LYS A 62 5.13 -12.43 -1.21
CA LYS A 62 6.15 -13.22 -0.50
C LYS A 62 7.45 -12.46 -0.20
N VAL A 63 7.34 -11.14 -0.03
CA VAL A 63 8.45 -10.24 0.33
C VAL A 63 8.37 -9.86 1.80
N GLU A 64 9.46 -9.39 2.38
CA GLU A 64 9.47 -8.85 3.73
C GLU A 64 9.33 -7.32 3.75
N VAL A 65 8.37 -6.81 4.53
CA VAL A 65 8.07 -5.38 4.61
C VAL A 65 8.68 -4.78 5.89
N ASP A 66 9.48 -3.72 5.71
CA ASP A 66 10.07 -2.97 6.83
C ASP A 66 9.04 -2.01 7.45
N LYS A 67 8.46 -1.13 6.62
CA LYS A 67 7.61 -0.04 7.10
C LYS A 67 6.50 0.31 6.12
N VAL A 68 5.32 0.62 6.66
CA VAL A 68 4.17 1.10 5.88
C VAL A 68 3.78 2.52 6.32
N SER A 69 3.68 3.43 5.36
CA SER A 69 3.16 4.79 5.55
C SER A 69 1.93 5.00 4.67
N VAL A 70 0.88 5.63 5.18
CA VAL A 70 -0.40 5.74 4.46
C VAL A 70 -0.87 7.18 4.43
N VAL A 71 -1.45 7.60 3.31
CA VAL A 71 -1.98 8.95 3.08
C VAL A 71 -3.39 8.85 2.50
N ASN A 72 -4.32 9.61 3.06
CA ASN A 72 -5.68 9.73 2.54
C ASN A 72 -5.78 10.97 1.64
N ILE A 73 -6.17 10.76 0.38
CA ILE A 73 -6.29 11.79 -0.65
C ILE A 73 -7.77 12.02 -0.92
N LYS A 74 -8.24 13.25 -0.72
CA LYS A 74 -9.62 13.63 -1.04
C LYS A 74 -9.83 13.62 -2.55
N GLY A 75 -10.92 12.98 -2.99
CA GLY A 75 -11.31 12.98 -4.38
C GLY A 75 -11.71 14.38 -4.85
N LYS A 76 -11.30 14.72 -6.08
CA LYS A 76 -11.53 16.05 -6.66
C LYS A 76 -13.00 16.21 -7.08
N THR A 77 -13.59 17.35 -6.75
CA THR A 77 -14.87 17.79 -7.34
C THR A 77 -14.64 18.13 -8.81
N LYS A 78 -15.48 17.61 -9.69
CA LYS A 78 -15.39 17.80 -11.13
C LYS A 78 -16.77 18.00 -11.72
N ARG A 79 -16.86 18.92 -12.68
CA ARG A 79 -18.07 19.13 -13.46
C ARG A 79 -18.08 18.20 -14.66
N PHE A 80 -19.19 17.49 -14.86
CA PHE A 80 -19.45 16.69 -16.04
C PHE A 80 -20.69 17.24 -16.74
N GLY A 81 -20.47 18.02 -17.81
CA GLY A 81 -21.53 18.76 -18.50
C GLY A 81 -22.26 19.72 -17.55
N LYS A 82 -23.54 19.46 -17.31
CA LYS A 82 -24.39 20.30 -16.45
C LYS A 82 -24.27 19.95 -14.95
N THR A 83 -23.82 18.74 -14.60
CA THR A 83 -23.83 18.23 -13.22
C THR A 83 -22.45 18.36 -12.57
N THR A 84 -22.41 18.76 -11.30
CA THR A 84 -21.19 18.73 -10.48
C THR A 84 -21.14 17.41 -9.71
N GLY A 85 -20.14 16.59 -9.99
CA GLY A 85 -19.86 15.34 -9.29
C GLY A 85 -18.55 15.41 -8.52
N ARG A 86 -18.27 14.38 -7.72
CA ARG A 86 -17.00 14.24 -7.01
C ARG A 86 -16.44 12.84 -7.23
N ARG A 87 -15.13 12.76 -7.45
CA ARG A 87 -14.42 11.47 -7.53
C ARG A 87 -14.28 10.84 -6.16
N ASP A 88 -14.09 9.53 -6.12
CA ASP A 88 -13.83 8.82 -4.87
C ASP A 88 -12.55 9.30 -4.19
N ASN A 89 -12.52 9.18 -2.87
CA ASN A 89 -11.29 9.38 -2.12
C ASN A 89 -10.34 8.20 -2.40
N LEU A 90 -9.04 8.47 -2.42
CA LEU A 90 -8.01 7.44 -2.56
C LEU A 90 -7.22 7.30 -1.27
N ARG A 91 -6.87 6.08 -0.91
CA ARG A 91 -5.92 5.81 0.16
C ARG A 91 -4.66 5.25 -0.47
N LYS A 92 -3.55 5.95 -0.27
CA LYS A 92 -2.24 5.64 -0.87
C LYS A 92 -1.34 5.08 0.22
N ALA A 93 -0.82 3.88 0.01
CA ALA A 93 0.17 3.26 0.87
C ALA A 93 1.55 3.36 0.20
N TYR A 94 2.55 3.77 0.97
CA TYR A 94 3.97 3.68 0.70
C TYR A 94 4.50 2.51 1.52
N VAL A 95 4.96 1.47 0.84
CA VAL A 95 5.42 0.22 1.45
C VAL A 95 6.91 0.12 1.23
N CYS A 96 7.69 0.21 2.31
CA CYS A 96 9.14 0.05 2.28
C CYS A 96 9.47 -1.43 2.41
N LEU A 97 10.17 -1.95 1.41
CA LEU A 97 10.67 -3.32 1.43
C LEU A 97 11.98 -3.37 2.21
N LYS A 98 12.31 -4.55 2.75
CA LYS A 98 13.65 -4.78 3.31
C LYS A 98 14.72 -4.67 2.21
N PRO A 99 15.97 -4.32 2.57
CA PRO A 99 17.06 -4.26 1.61
C PRO A 99 17.25 -5.61 0.92
N GLY A 100 17.44 -5.59 -0.41
CA GLY A 100 17.63 -6.79 -1.23
C GLY A 100 16.34 -7.51 -1.66
N GLN A 101 15.17 -7.03 -1.25
CA GLN A 101 13.89 -7.51 -1.75
C GLN A 101 13.43 -6.64 -2.93
N GLU A 102 13.09 -7.28 -4.04
CA GLU A 102 12.56 -6.62 -5.24
C GLU A 102 11.13 -7.10 -5.49
N LEU A 103 10.26 -6.20 -5.96
CA LEU A 103 8.87 -6.50 -6.22
C LEU A 103 8.58 -6.37 -7.72
N ASN A 104 8.42 -7.52 -8.37
CA ASN A 104 8.09 -7.60 -9.78
C ASN A 104 6.57 -7.57 -10.00
N PHE A 105 6.10 -6.57 -10.76
CA PHE A 105 4.68 -6.43 -11.12
C PHE A 105 4.27 -7.28 -12.33
N SER A 106 5.22 -7.89 -13.04
CA SER A 106 5.01 -8.63 -14.28
C SER A 106 4.40 -10.02 -14.09
N GLY A 107 4.15 -10.46 -12.85
CA GLY A 107 3.53 -11.76 -12.56
C GLY A 107 4.46 -12.96 -12.72
N GLU A 108 5.74 -12.74 -13.04
CA GLU A 108 6.78 -13.76 -12.92
C GLU A 108 7.38 -13.66 -11.52
N ALA A 109 7.14 -14.69 -10.70
CA ALA A 109 7.84 -14.86 -9.45
C ALA A 109 9.33 -15.06 -9.75
N ALA A 110 10.16 -14.13 -9.28
CA ALA A 110 11.61 -14.31 -9.23
C ALA A 110 12.00 -15.11 -7.98
#